data_AF-A0AAN0JWN0-F1
#
_entry.id   AF-A0AAN0JWN0-F1
#
_cell.length_a   1.000
_cell.length_b   1.000
_cell.length_c   1.000
_cell.angle_alpha   90.00
_cell.angle_beta   90.00
_cell.angle_gamma   90.00
#
_symmetry.space_group_name_H-M   'P 1'
#
loop_
_entity.id
_entity.type
_entity.pdbx_description
1 polymer ?
#
loop_
_entity_poly.entity_id
_entity_poly.type
_entity_poly.pdbx_seq_one_letter_code
_entity_poly.pdbx_strand_id
1 'polypeptide(L)'
;MVRKCLRKEETYDLRMDTVMLIGRVASFLGQEVCVSEFVPQLPALASDAMFHVRKSFAICCKDLCSIIGPASTEEVIRDCSA
;
A
#
# COMPACT_ATOMS: atom_id res chain seq x y z
N MET A 1 -2.27 1.36 -13.39
CA MET A 1 -0.87 1.85 -13.46
C MET A 1 -0.07 1.39 -12.24
N VAL A 2 -0.54 1.67 -11.02
CA VAL A 2 0.14 1.33 -9.74
C VAL A 2 0.53 -0.15 -9.62
N ARG A 3 -0.37 -1.08 -9.96
CA ARG A 3 -0.08 -2.53 -9.93
C ARG A 3 1.18 -2.92 -10.72
N LYS A 4 1.45 -2.23 -11.84
CA LYS A 4 2.60 -2.52 -12.70
C LYS A 4 3.92 -2.19 -12.00
N CYS A 5 3.95 -1.09 -11.27
CA CYS A 5 5.12 -0.58 -10.55
C CYS A 5 5.41 -1.35 -9.25
N LEU A 6 4.47 -2.15 -8.76
CA LEU A 6 4.62 -2.96 -7.56
C LEU A 6 5.06 -4.41 -7.81
N ARG A 7 5.30 -4.79 -9.08
CA ARG A 7 5.67 -6.16 -9.43
C ARG A 7 7.08 -6.51 -8.94
N LYS A 8 7.30 -7.77 -8.59
CA LYS A 8 8.56 -8.23 -7.97
C LYS A 8 9.79 -8.07 -8.86
N GLU A 9 9.61 -8.02 -10.18
CA GLU A 9 10.68 -7.82 -11.16
C GLU A 9 11.18 -6.37 -11.22
N GLU A 10 10.39 -5.42 -10.70
CA GLU A 10 10.77 -4.01 -10.63
C GLU A 10 11.80 -3.76 -9.52
N THR A 11 12.63 -2.73 -9.68
CA THR A 11 13.64 -2.39 -8.67
C THR A 11 12.99 -2.07 -7.32
N TYR A 12 13.69 -2.37 -6.23
CA TYR A 12 13.15 -2.06 -4.90
C TYR A 12 12.96 -0.55 -4.70
N ASP A 13 13.81 0.29 -5.31
CA ASP A 13 13.65 1.75 -5.30
C ASP A 13 12.33 2.16 -5.96
N LEU A 14 11.99 1.60 -7.14
CA LEU A 14 10.74 1.91 -7.82
C LEU A 14 9.52 1.46 -7.00
N ARG A 15 9.59 0.27 -6.38
CA ARG A 15 8.52 -0.23 -5.51
C ARG A 15 8.36 0.67 -4.28
N MET A 16 9.46 1.08 -3.66
CA MET A 16 9.47 1.98 -2.51
C MET A 16 8.85 3.34 -2.85
N ASP A 17 9.23 3.94 -3.97
CA ASP A 17 8.71 5.22 -4.43
C ASP A 17 7.21 5.12 -4.77
N THR A 18 6.79 4.01 -5.37
CA THR A 18 5.38 3.75 -5.66
C THR A 18 4.55 3.70 -4.38
N VAL A 19 5.03 3.04 -3.32
CA VAL A 19 4.37 3.01 -2.01
C VAL A 19 4.22 4.41 -1.43
N MET A 20 5.29 5.20 -1.44
CA MET A 20 5.25 6.58 -0.96
C MET A 20 4.29 7.44 -1.78
N LEU A 21 4.19 7.20 -3.10
CA LEU A 21 3.27 7.90 -3.97
C LEU A 21 1.82 7.53 -3.66
N ILE A 22 1.50 6.26 -3.40
CA ILE A 22 0.16 5.81 -2.99
C ILE A 22 -0.35 6.63 -1.81
N GLY A 23 0.43 6.76 -0.73
CA GLY A 23 0.03 7.52 0.46
C GLY A 23 -0.24 8.99 0.15
N ARG A 24 0.57 9.59 -0.72
CA ARG A 24 0.42 11.00 -1.14
C ARG A 24 -0.81 11.24 -2.00
N VAL A 25 -1.16 10.31 -2.89
CA VAL A 25 -2.30 10.49 -3.81
C VAL A 25 -3.62 10.03 -3.20
N ALA A 26 -3.60 9.14 -2.20
CA ALA A 26 -4.80 8.55 -1.61
C ALA A 26 -5.80 9.61 -1.11
N SER A 27 -5.32 10.72 -0.53
CA SER A 27 -6.17 11.80 -0.03
C SER A 27 -6.96 12.53 -1.13
N PHE A 28 -6.54 12.43 -2.39
CA PHE A 28 -7.18 13.07 -3.54
C PHE A 28 -8.15 12.12 -4.28
N LEU A 29 -8.04 10.81 -4.06
CA LEU A 29 -8.79 9.80 -4.82
C LEU A 29 -10.08 9.36 -4.13
N GLY A 30 -10.21 9.61 -2.82
CA GLY A 30 -11.34 9.17 -2.03
C GLY A 30 -11.31 7.68 -1.68
N GLN A 31 -12.23 7.27 -0.80
CA GLN A 31 -12.24 5.93 -0.19
C GLN A 31 -12.42 4.81 -1.23
N GLU A 32 -13.42 4.91 -2.11
CA GLU A 32 -13.78 3.85 -3.07
C GLU A 32 -12.61 3.49 -4.00
N VAL A 33 -11.93 4.50 -4.54
CA VAL A 33 -10.77 4.31 -5.42
C VAL A 33 -9.60 3.71 -4.63
N CYS A 34 -9.33 4.21 -3.41
CA CYS A 34 -8.25 3.67 -2.59
C CYS A 34 -8.48 2.20 -2.22
N VAL A 35 -9.72 1.83 -1.90
CA VAL A 35 -10.09 0.44 -1.59
C VAL A 35 -9.94 -0.45 -2.82
N SER A 36 -10.44 -0.04 -3.99
CA SER A 36 -10.38 -0.88 -5.20
C SER A 36 -8.97 -1.02 -5.79
N GLU A 37 -8.15 0.04 -5.73
CA GLU A 37 -6.84 0.07 -6.39
C GLU A 37 -5.67 -0.30 -5.47
N PHE A 38 -5.69 0.11 -4.19
CA PHE A 38 -4.53 -0.01 -3.30
C PHE A 38 -4.62 -1.17 -2.31
N VAL A 39 -5.79 -1.37 -1.67
CA VAL A 39 -5.97 -2.44 -0.66
C VAL A 39 -5.51 -3.81 -1.16
N PRO A 40 -5.83 -4.26 -2.40
CA PRO A 40 -5.40 -5.57 -2.88
C PRO A 40 -3.88 -5.75 -3.03
N GLN A 41 -3.11 -4.67 -2.98
CA GLN A 41 -1.65 -4.70 -3.14
C GLN A 41 -0.91 -4.69 -1.80
N LEU A 42 -1.58 -4.32 -0.70
CA LEU A 42 -0.94 -4.09 0.59
C LEU A 42 -0.30 -5.35 1.20
N PRO A 43 -0.92 -6.55 1.14
CA PRO A 43 -0.28 -7.75 1.69
C PRO A 43 1.07 -8.08 1.02
N ALA A 44 1.17 -7.87 -0.30
CA ALA A 44 2.41 -8.09 -1.03
C ALA A 44 3.50 -7.09 -0.62
N LEU A 45 3.13 -5.85 -0.27
CA LEU A 45 4.03 -4.81 0.20
C LEU A 45 4.48 -5.03 1.65
N ALA A 46 3.56 -5.50 2.51
CA ALA A 46 3.85 -5.85 3.89
C ALA A 46 4.88 -6.99 3.98
N SER A 47 4.81 -7.94 3.04
CA SER A 47 5.70 -9.09 2.95
C SER A 47 6.79 -8.96 1.88
N ASP A 48 7.12 -7.72 1.46
CA ASP A 48 8.18 -7.52 0.47
C ASP A 48 9.53 -8.05 0.96
N ALA A 49 10.32 -8.66 0.07
CA ALA A 49 11.64 -9.18 0.40
C ALA A 49 12.58 -8.09 0.93
N MET A 50 12.46 -6.86 0.42
CA MET A 50 13.30 -5.74 0.78
C MET A 50 12.75 -4.98 1.99
N PHE A 51 13.57 -4.88 3.04
CA PHE A 51 13.19 -4.18 4.28
C PHE A 51 12.77 -2.72 4.04
N HIS A 52 13.43 -2.01 3.12
CA HIS A 52 13.11 -0.62 2.81
C HIS A 52 11.70 -0.46 2.24
N VAL A 53 11.23 -1.42 1.43
CA VAL A 53 9.85 -1.41 0.90
C VAL A 53 8.86 -1.63 2.04
N ARG A 54 9.10 -2.62 2.91
CA ARG A 54 8.25 -2.87 4.10
C ARG A 54 8.18 -1.66 5.03
N LYS A 55 9.31 -0.98 5.25
CA LYS A 55 9.38 0.25 6.05
C LYS A 55 8.52 1.37 5.43
N SER A 56 8.65 1.61 4.13
CA SER A 56 7.85 2.62 3.43
C SER A 56 6.36 2.27 3.43
N PHE A 57 6.02 0.98 3.34
CA PHE A 57 4.65 0.51 3.50
C PHE A 57 4.10 0.84 4.89
N ALA A 58 4.82 0.52 5.96
CA ALA A 58 4.39 0.82 7.32
C ALA A 58 4.13 2.33 7.55
N ILE A 59 4.97 3.19 6.97
CA ILE A 59 4.79 4.65 7.01
C ILE A 59 3.51 5.06 6.27
N CYS A 60 3.31 4.56 5.04
CA CYS A 60 2.16 4.86 4.21
C CYS A 60 0.84 4.27 4.76
N CYS A 61 0.92 3.13 5.45
CA CYS A 61 -0.24 2.35 5.87
C CYS A 61 -1.13 3.14 6.82
N LYS A 62 -0.54 3.91 7.75
CA LYS A 62 -1.28 4.79 8.66
C LYS A 62 -2.18 5.76 7.91
N ASP A 63 -1.63 6.46 6.93
CA ASP A 63 -2.36 7.49 6.18
C ASP A 63 -3.45 6.84 5.32
N LEU A 64 -3.15 5.71 4.69
CA LEU A 64 -4.12 4.97 3.90
C LEU A 64 -5.30 4.45 4.75
N CYS A 65 -5.03 3.92 5.95
CA CYS A 65 -6.07 3.47 6.90
C CYS A 65 -7.05 4.58 7.28
N SER A 66 -6.55 5.82 7.43
CA SER A 66 -7.40 6.98 7.73
C SER A 66 -8.38 7.33 6.59
N ILE A 67 -8.08 6.91 5.36
CA ILE A 67 -8.86 7.21 4.15
C ILE A 67 -9.83 6.06 3.81
N ILE A 68 -9.38 4.80 3.96
CA ILE A 68 -10.18 3.63 3.57
C ILE A 68 -11.26 3.24 4.57
N GLY A 69 -11.24 3.84 5.77
CA GLY A 69 -12.20 3.62 6.84
C GLY A 69 -11.91 2.37 7.68
N PRO A 70 -12.60 2.21 8.83
CA PRO A 70 -12.29 1.18 9.82
C PRO A 70 -12.53 -0.25 9.31
N ALA A 71 -13.63 -0.49 8.58
CA ALA A 71 -13.95 -1.82 8.06
C ALA A 71 -12.84 -2.35 7.13
N SER A 72 -12.40 -1.56 6.16
CA SER A 72 -11.30 -1.91 5.25
C SER A 72 -9.96 -1.98 5.99
N THR A 73 -9.76 -1.14 7.01
CA THR A 73 -8.52 -1.14 7.81
C THR A 73 -8.33 -2.45 8.57
N GLU A 74 -9.39 -2.99 9.18
CA GLU A 74 -9.33 -4.28 9.88
C GLU A 74 -8.96 -5.43 8.94
N GLU A 75 -9.50 -5.43 7.71
CA GLU A 75 -9.15 -6.39 6.67
C GLU A 75 -7.68 -6.29 6.29
N VAL A 76 -7.18 -5.06 6.03
CA VAL A 76 -5.77 -4.82 5.73
C VAL A 76 -4.86 -5.31 6.84
N ILE A 77 -5.16 -5.00 8.10
CA ILE A 77 -4.33 -5.42 9.23
C ILE A 77 -4.31 -6.94 9.35
N ARG A 78 -5.47 -7.60 9.18
CA ARG A 78 -5.58 -9.05 9.21
C ARG A 78 -4.72 -9.70 8.13
N ASP A 79 -4.83 -9.22 6.89
CA ASP A 79 -4.17 -9.81 5.73
C ASP A 79 -2.67 -9.50 5.67
N CYS A 80 -2.24 -8.37 6.22
CA CYS A 80 -0.81 -8.01 6.29
C CYS A 80 -0.08 -8.66 7.47
N SER A 81 -0.81 -9.19 8.45
CA SER A 81 -0.24 -9.85 9.65
C SER A 81 -0.21 -11.38 9.54
N ALA A 82 -0.83 -11.94 8.48
CA ALA A 82 -0.85 -13.37 8.18
C ALA A 82 0.40 -13.79 7.39
#